data_AF-A0A923Q8N5-F1
#
_entry.id   AF-A0A923Q8N5-F1
#
_cell.length_a   1.000
_cell.length_b   1.000
_cell.length_c   1.000
_cell.angle_alpha   90.00
_cell.angle_beta   90.00
_cell.angle_gamma   90.00
#
_symmetry.space_group_name_H-M   'P 1'
#
loop_
_entity.id
_entity.type
_entity.pdbx_description
1 polymer ?
#
loop_
_entity_poly.entity_id
_entity_poly.type
_entity_poly.pdbx_seq_one_letter_code
_entity_poly.pdbx_strand_id
1 'polypeptide(L)'
;MFDSVGWGEVMVVLVLALFVFGPERLPGIAAEAGKTLRKVRIYVKSMTEDLKSELGPELGNVDLASLSPRTFVQKHLFSDDDDDLDPAIGRPVSRAGAPLGVGEPAPWDPDTT
;
A
#
# COMPACT_ATOMS: atom_id res chain seq x y z
N MET A 1 -2.25 4.86 -4.99
CA MET A 1 -2.49 4.72 -6.46
C MET A 1 -3.66 3.79 -6.83
N PHE A 2 -4.03 2.84 -5.96
CA PHE A 2 -5.16 1.91 -6.19
C PHE A 2 -6.50 2.43 -5.63
N ASP A 3 -6.52 3.59 -4.98
CA ASP A 3 -7.72 4.21 -4.40
C ASP A 3 -8.76 4.62 -5.47
N SER A 4 -8.32 4.77 -6.72
CA SER A 4 -9.19 5.01 -7.88
C SER A 4 -9.73 3.74 -8.55
N VAL A 5 -9.37 2.53 -8.06
CA VAL A 5 -9.85 1.27 -8.63
C VAL A 5 -11.30 1.06 -8.27
N GLY A 6 -12.17 1.53 -9.15
CA GLY A 6 -13.61 1.34 -9.04
C GLY A 6 -14.01 -0.12 -9.31
N TRP A 7 -15.24 -0.46 -8.91
CA TRP A 7 -15.85 -1.79 -9.17
C TRP A 7 -15.79 -2.22 -10.65
N GLY A 8 -15.82 -1.26 -11.59
CA GLY A 8 -15.69 -1.53 -13.03
C GLY A 8 -14.30 -2.06 -13.41
N GLU A 9 -13.25 -1.51 -12.83
CA GLU A 9 -11.87 -1.91 -13.13
C GLU A 9 -11.54 -3.29 -12.52
N VAL A 10 -12.08 -3.58 -11.32
CA VAL A 10 -12.05 -4.94 -10.74
C VAL A 10 -12.70 -5.96 -11.69
N MET A 11 -13.84 -5.62 -12.30
CA MET A 11 -14.48 -6.49 -13.28
C MET A 11 -13.63 -6.71 -14.52
N VAL A 12 -12.96 -5.67 -15.03
CA VAL A 12 -12.05 -5.79 -16.18
C VAL A 12 -10.88 -6.73 -15.85
N VAL A 13 -10.24 -6.55 -14.69
CA VAL A 13 -9.14 -7.42 -14.25
C VAL A 13 -9.62 -8.85 -14.06
N LEU A 14 -10.81 -9.06 -13.50
CA LEU A 14 -11.40 -10.39 -13.33
C LEU A 14 -11.61 -11.07 -14.68
N VAL A 15 -12.21 -10.39 -15.65
CA VAL A 15 -12.41 -10.92 -17.00
C VAL A 15 -11.07 -11.24 -17.67
N LEU A 16 -10.08 -10.35 -17.54
CA LEU A 16 -8.75 -10.56 -18.11
C LEU A 16 -8.04 -11.74 -17.46
N ALA A 17 -8.15 -11.91 -16.14
CA ALA A 17 -7.65 -13.08 -15.44
C ALA A 17 -8.35 -14.36 -15.90
N LEU A 18 -9.68 -14.34 -16.06
CA LEU A 18 -10.45 -15.47 -16.60
C LEU A 18 -10.03 -15.81 -18.03
N PHE A 19 -9.67 -14.82 -18.85
CA PHE A 19 -9.21 -15.05 -20.22
C PHE A 19 -7.79 -15.65 -20.25
N VAL A 20 -6.85 -15.09 -19.47
CA VAL A 20 -5.45 -15.53 -19.44
C VAL A 20 -5.31 -16.92 -18.81
N PHE A 21 -5.95 -17.14 -17.66
CA PHE A 21 -5.81 -18.37 -16.89
C PHE A 21 -6.89 -19.41 -17.22
N GLY A 22 -8.05 -18.97 -17.71
CA GLY A 22 -9.23 -19.80 -17.95
C GLY A 22 -10.17 -19.87 -16.73
N PRO A 23 -11.51 -19.84 -16.94
CA PRO A 23 -12.49 -19.86 -15.85
C PRO A 23 -12.48 -21.16 -15.04
N GLU A 24 -12.08 -22.27 -15.64
CA GLU A 24 -12.03 -23.58 -14.98
C GLU A 24 -10.77 -23.75 -14.11
N ARG A 25 -9.67 -23.06 -14.43
CA ARG A 25 -8.37 -23.24 -13.76
C ARG A 25 -8.17 -22.31 -12.58
N LEU A 26 -8.68 -21.08 -12.66
CA LEU A 26 -8.60 -20.10 -11.58
C LEU A 26 -9.09 -20.61 -10.21
N PRO A 27 -10.28 -21.23 -10.08
CA PRO A 27 -10.73 -21.73 -8.78
C PRO A 27 -9.83 -22.84 -8.24
N GLY A 28 -9.24 -23.66 -9.12
CA GLY A 28 -8.25 -24.68 -8.75
C GLY A 28 -6.97 -24.07 -8.18
N ILE A 29 -6.40 -23.09 -8.89
CA ILE A 29 -5.17 -22.39 -8.47
C ILE A 29 -5.39 -21.63 -7.17
N ALA A 30 -6.51 -20.91 -7.04
CA ALA A 30 -6.85 -20.20 -5.80
C ALA A 30 -7.02 -21.16 -4.61
N ALA A 31 -7.66 -22.31 -4.82
CA ALA A 31 -7.81 -23.33 -3.79
C ALA A 31 -6.47 -23.92 -3.35
N GLU A 32 -5.55 -24.15 -4.29
CA GLU A 32 -4.21 -24.66 -4.00
C GLU A 32 -3.37 -23.61 -3.24
N ALA A 33 -3.38 -22.36 -3.69
CA ALA A 33 -2.73 -21.25 -3.00
C ALA A 33 -3.28 -21.03 -1.58
N GLY A 34 -4.60 -21.15 -1.40
CA GLY A 34 -5.21 -21.08 -0.07
C GLY A 34 -4.77 -22.21 0.86
N LYS A 35 -4.66 -23.44 0.32
CA LYS A 35 -4.15 -24.60 1.08
C LYS A 35 -2.68 -24.43 1.45
N THR A 36 -1.83 -23.94 0.55
CA THR A 36 -0.40 -23.69 0.85
C THR A 36 -0.26 -22.59 1.89
N LEU A 37 -1.00 -21.48 1.77
CA LEU A 37 -0.97 -20.39 2.75
C LEU A 37 -1.40 -20.86 4.14
N ARG A 38 -2.43 -21.72 4.22
CA ARG A 38 -2.86 -22.32 5.50
C ARG A 38 -1.75 -23.18 6.11
N LYS A 39 -1.06 -24.00 5.31
CA LYS A 39 0.06 -24.83 5.78
C LYS A 39 1.21 -23.95 6.30
N VAL A 40 1.57 -22.90 5.56
CA VAL A 40 2.58 -21.92 5.98
C VAL A 40 2.20 -21.28 7.32
N ARG A 41 0.94 -20.83 7.47
CA ARG A 41 0.45 -20.24 8.74
C ARG A 41 0.58 -21.21 9.91
N ILE A 42 0.25 -22.48 9.72
CA ILE A 42 0.37 -23.51 10.76
C ILE A 42 1.84 -23.72 11.13
N TYR A 43 2.71 -23.81 10.14
CA TYR A 43 4.14 -24.02 10.33
C TYR A 43 4.83 -22.86 11.05
N VAL A 44 4.51 -21.62 10.67
CA VAL A 44 5.00 -20.42 11.36
C VAL A 44 4.51 -20.39 12.81
N LYS A 45 3.25 -20.78 13.06
CA LYS A 45 2.69 -20.85 14.40
C LYS A 45 3.42 -21.89 15.27
N SER A 46 3.65 -23.09 14.76
CA SER A 46 4.38 -24.13 15.51
C SER A 46 5.80 -23.70 15.82
N MET A 47 6.53 -23.15 14.84
CA MET A 47 7.88 -22.61 15.07
C MET A 47 7.90 -21.52 16.15
N THR A 48 6.91 -20.61 16.13
CA THR A 48 6.81 -19.55 17.14
C THR A 48 6.52 -20.14 18.53
N GLU A 49 5.73 -21.20 18.60
CA GLU A 49 5.40 -21.89 19.84
C GLU A 49 6.62 -22.66 20.40
N ASP A 50 7.38 -23.32 19.53
CA ASP A 50 8.63 -24.00 19.86
C ASP A 50 9.68 -23.00 20.38
N LEU A 51 9.91 -21.88 19.67
CA LEU A 51 10.82 -20.81 20.09
C LEU A 51 10.40 -20.18 21.43
N LYS A 52 9.08 -19.99 21.65
CA LYS A 52 8.54 -19.50 22.92
C LYS A 52 8.77 -20.49 24.06
N SER A 53 8.74 -21.80 23.76
CA SER A 53 8.96 -22.85 24.75
C SER A 53 10.45 -23.01 25.13
N GLU A 54 11.35 -22.82 24.18
CA GLU A 54 12.80 -22.99 24.38
C GLU A 54 13.48 -21.74 24.97
N LEU A 55 13.04 -20.54 24.58
CA LEU A 55 13.67 -19.28 25.01
C LEU A 55 13.07 -18.70 26.30
N GLY A 56 11.99 -19.31 26.83
CA GLY A 56 11.34 -18.86 28.06
C GLY A 56 10.80 -17.42 28.00
N PRO A 57 10.35 -16.85 29.13
CA PRO A 57 9.77 -15.50 29.20
C PRO A 57 10.70 -14.37 28.75
N GLU A 58 11.95 -14.64 28.39
CA GLU A 58 12.95 -13.63 28.02
C GLU A 58 12.69 -12.98 26.64
N LEU A 59 11.86 -13.60 25.78
CA LEU A 59 11.32 -12.96 24.57
C LEU A 59 10.18 -11.96 24.84
N GLY A 60 9.57 -11.96 26.04
CA GLY A 60 8.49 -11.03 26.40
C GLY A 60 8.93 -9.56 26.41
N ASN A 61 10.24 -9.33 26.41
CA ASN A 61 10.85 -8.00 26.43
C ASN A 61 11.27 -7.52 25.04
N VAL A 62 11.24 -8.40 24.03
CA VAL A 62 11.52 -8.06 22.63
C VAL A 62 10.18 -7.78 21.96
N ASP A 63 10.07 -6.62 21.33
CA ASP A 63 8.84 -6.17 20.67
C ASP A 63 8.58 -6.98 19.38
N LEU A 64 8.05 -8.21 19.52
CA LEU A 64 7.66 -9.05 18.39
C LEU A 64 6.47 -8.48 17.61
N ALA A 65 5.70 -7.57 18.20
CA ALA A 65 4.52 -6.98 17.58
C ALA A 65 4.89 -6.01 16.45
N SER A 66 5.98 -5.25 16.61
CA SER A 66 6.48 -4.35 15.56
C SER A 66 7.13 -5.08 14.38
N LEU A 67 7.61 -6.30 14.57
CA LEU A 67 8.12 -7.17 13.51
C LEU A 67 7.03 -8.00 12.81
N SER A 68 5.76 -7.85 13.22
CA SER A 68 4.70 -8.65 12.64
C SER A 68 4.51 -8.29 11.15
N PRO A 69 4.37 -9.28 10.26
CA PRO A 69 4.23 -9.04 8.83
C PRO A 69 3.01 -8.18 8.50
N ARG A 70 1.98 -8.18 9.38
CA ARG A 70 0.80 -7.32 9.23
C ARG A 70 1.14 -5.84 9.45
N THR A 71 1.94 -5.53 10.47
CA THR A 71 2.42 -4.16 10.73
C THR A 71 3.42 -3.71 9.67
N PHE A 72 4.26 -4.63 9.16
CA PHE A 72 5.20 -4.35 8.07
C PHE A 72 4.48 -4.03 6.75
N VAL A 73 3.52 -4.86 6.34
CA VAL A 73 2.68 -4.63 5.16
C VAL A 73 1.84 -3.37 5.33
N GLN A 74 1.31 -3.11 6.52
CA GLN A 74 0.58 -1.88 6.79
C GLN A 74 1.48 -0.65 6.63
N LYS A 75 2.69 -0.67 7.20
CA LYS A 75 3.65 0.44 7.03
C LYS A 75 4.11 0.59 5.58
N HIS A 76 4.39 -0.49 4.85
CA HIS A 76 4.87 -0.38 3.46
C HIS A 76 3.78 -0.13 2.42
N LEU A 77 2.53 -0.55 2.64
CA LEU A 77 1.45 -0.33 1.69
C LEU A 77 0.67 0.95 1.95
N PHE A 78 0.58 1.43 3.20
CA PHE A 78 -0.16 2.65 3.51
C PHE A 78 0.75 3.87 3.68
N SER A 79 2.02 3.73 4.07
CA SER A 79 2.93 4.90 4.20
C SER A 79 3.47 5.42 2.87
N ASP A 80 3.53 4.61 1.81
CA ASP A 80 3.92 5.09 0.46
C ASP A 80 2.77 5.84 -0.27
N ASP A 81 1.52 5.69 0.18
CA ASP A 81 0.34 6.29 -0.47
C ASP A 81 -0.13 7.61 0.21
N ASP A 82 0.36 7.93 1.42
CA ASP A 82 -0.09 9.09 2.21
C ASP A 82 0.82 10.35 2.12
N ASP A 83 2.01 10.28 1.51
CA ASP A 83 2.96 11.41 1.45
C ASP A 83 2.80 12.34 0.21
N ASP A 84 1.90 12.03 -0.73
CA ASP A 84 1.69 12.83 -1.96
C ASP A 84 0.23 13.25 -2.21
N LEU A 85 -0.63 13.22 -1.19
CA LEU A 85 -1.92 13.90 -1.24
C LEU A 85 -1.80 15.25 -0.55
N ASP A 86 -1.24 16.22 -1.26
CA ASP A 86 -1.57 17.62 -1.04
C ASP A 86 -2.99 17.86 -1.60
N PRO A 87 -4.05 17.99 -0.76
CA PRO A 87 -5.38 18.39 -1.23
C PRO A 87 -5.41 19.83 -1.75
N ALA A 88 -4.27 20.53 -1.83
CA ALA A 88 -4.11 21.86 -2.39
C ALA A 88 -3.34 21.92 -3.71
N ILE A 89 -3.36 20.87 -4.56
CA ILE A 89 -3.17 21.05 -6.02
C ILE A 89 -4.43 21.70 -6.65
N GLY A 90 -4.83 22.82 -6.06
CA GLY A 90 -5.54 23.93 -6.67
C GLY A 90 -4.62 25.15 -6.80
N ARG A 91 -3.29 24.96 -6.80
CA ARG A 91 -2.32 26.02 -7.08
C ARG A 91 -1.47 25.66 -8.29
N PRO A 92 -1.68 26.31 -9.45
CA PRO A 92 -0.76 26.16 -10.56
C PRO A 92 0.62 26.64 -10.12
N VAL A 93 1.61 25.79 -10.36
CA VAL A 93 3.04 26.09 -10.33
C VAL A 93 3.25 27.49 -10.89
N SER A 94 3.81 28.37 -10.06
CA SER A 94 4.11 29.76 -10.39
C SER A 94 4.91 29.80 -11.70
N ARG A 95 4.21 30.07 -12.80
CA ARG A 95 4.80 30.20 -14.12
C ARG A 95 5.40 31.60 -14.20
N ALA A 96 6.64 31.74 -13.73
CA ALA A 96 7.46 32.91 -14.01
C ALA A 96 7.48 33.12 -15.53
N GLY A 97 6.70 34.08 -16.03
CA GLY A 97 6.56 34.38 -17.46
C GLY A 97 5.15 34.28 -18.06
N ALA A 98 4.10 33.96 -17.29
CA ALA A 98 2.73 34.16 -17.79
C ALA A 98 2.35 35.66 -17.77
N PRO A 99 1.68 36.21 -18.81
CA PRO A 99 1.26 37.61 -18.82
C PRO A 99 0.25 37.85 -17.70
N LEU A 100 0.47 38.91 -16.92
CA LEU A 100 -0.42 39.31 -15.83
C LEU A 100 -1.80 39.70 -16.39
N GLY A 101 -2.87 39.27 -15.73
CA GLY A 101 -4.23 39.69 -16.05
C GLY A 101 -4.42 41.20 -15.85
N VAL A 102 -5.33 41.83 -16.60
CA VAL A 102 -5.61 43.26 -16.48
C VAL A 102 -6.13 43.57 -15.07
N GLY A 103 -5.34 44.33 -14.30
CA GLY A 103 -5.66 44.70 -12.91
C GLY A 103 -5.03 43.79 -11.84
N GLU A 104 -4.26 42.78 -12.23
CA GLU A 104 -3.52 41.95 -11.28
C GLU A 104 -2.22 42.65 -10.86
N PRO A 105 -2.01 42.96 -9.56
CA PRO A 105 -0.76 43.56 -9.11
C PRO A 105 0.40 42.57 -9.29
N ALA A 106 1.55 43.09 -9.73
CA ALA A 106 2.74 42.29 -9.90
C ALA A 106 3.16 41.62 -8.57
N PRO A 107 3.65 40.37 -8.59
CA PRO A 107 4.13 39.70 -7.39
C PRO A 107 5.20 40.54 -6.67
N TRP A 108 4.99 40.82 -5.39
CA TRP A 108 5.92 41.60 -4.57
C TRP A 108 7.07 40.72 -4.09
N ASP A 109 8.31 41.17 -4.31
CA ASP A 109 9.53 40.49 -3.88
C ASP A 109 10.11 41.16 -2.61
N PRO A 110 10.01 40.52 -1.44
CA PRO A 110 10.52 41.06 -0.18
C PRO A 110 12.06 41.00 -0.05
N ASP A 111 12.76 40.32 -0.96
CA ASP A 111 14.21 40.10 -0.85
C ASP A 111 15.05 41.21 -1.52
N THR A 112 14.41 42.31 -1.95
CA THR A 112 15.05 43.42 -2.70
C THR A 112 15.40 44.67 -1.89
N THR A 113 15.60 44.57 -0.56
CA THR A 113 16.05 45.70 0.30
C THR A 113 17.51 45.59 0.71
#